data_AF-A0A0S6XSV5-F1
#
_entry.id   AF-A0A0S6XSV5-F1
#
_cell.length_a   1.000
_cell.length_b   1.000
_cell.length_c   1.000
_cell.angle_alpha   90.00
_cell.angle_beta   90.00
_cell.angle_gamma   90.00
#
_symmetry.space_group_name_H-M   'P 1'
#
loop_
_entity.id
_entity.type
_entity.pdbx_description
1 polymer ?
#
loop_
_entity_poly.entity_id
_entity_poly.type
_entity_poly.pdbx_seq_one_letter_code
_entity_poly.pdbx_strand_id
1 'polypeptide(L)'
;MAFVASTRAPGQREMSVRLLPKVMEVLQSRHGLRTLPRDEAWMILQALAVLYVWAPVSTRDLILAGEPSSQELSMVGIKAMIEMAALHLSFHHSVVEVAQLVDCGASMDLSTPALQHYLCWLWLFVTSQRWSLLSRTPPTITVDSTIRCAIQLLDPYKGNERIRHILAEVDLCTLWDEAGTRQLGINEWWCPVRSDIDLAACLPALEDIDQSFRQWSARWCPADDLDTYGHRAPALFDYYFAQFSINTYAAGLLHIRPRHDLSDTTEALILDKSLRAASLFCGMVLRLSPIYIDFLRYLPQTAMLKLVVGCEYILRCSQMIRTGSITTEQHLQVVRRVVNLLSDASSSTDLFTATCLRRLRSGLAAQPPIVPGSELSTTTSGQLASCGTEEAVLQDGDTDYHLGSFSRELSLDFDYFLPC
;
A
#
# COMPACT_ATOMS: atom_id res chain seq x y z
N MET A 1 -14.76 16.84 -11.44
CA MET A 1 -15.03 17.29 -10.06
C MET A 1 -16.45 17.00 -9.58
N ALA A 2 -17.50 17.53 -10.22
CA ALA A 2 -18.89 17.37 -9.74
C ALA A 2 -19.33 15.91 -9.56
N PHE A 3 -18.92 15.01 -10.47
CA PHE A 3 -19.19 13.57 -10.35
C PHE A 3 -18.53 12.94 -9.11
N VAL A 4 -17.26 13.23 -8.84
CA VAL A 4 -16.56 12.71 -7.66
C VAL A 4 -17.16 13.25 -6.36
N ALA A 5 -17.55 14.52 -6.34
CA ALA A 5 -18.23 15.11 -5.19
C ALA A 5 -19.58 14.43 -4.92
N SER A 6 -20.35 14.11 -5.98
CA SER A 6 -21.67 13.49 -5.81
C SER A 6 -21.62 12.01 -5.39
N THR A 7 -20.52 11.30 -5.63
CA THR A 7 -20.34 9.91 -5.12
C THR A 7 -20.01 9.88 -3.63
N ARG A 8 -19.55 10.98 -3.04
CA ARG A 8 -19.11 11.06 -1.63
C ARG A 8 -20.02 11.91 -0.75
N ALA A 9 -20.86 12.75 -1.33
CA ALA A 9 -21.84 13.54 -0.58
C ALA A 9 -23.08 12.69 -0.21
N PRO A 10 -23.53 12.71 1.05
CA PRO A 10 -24.71 11.96 1.47
C PRO A 10 -25.94 12.42 0.71
N GLY A 11 -26.75 11.47 0.21
CA GLY A 11 -27.98 11.75 -0.54
C GLY A 11 -27.79 12.15 -2.01
N GLN A 12 -26.57 12.23 -2.52
CA GLN A 12 -26.29 12.69 -3.90
C GLN A 12 -26.16 11.54 -4.93
N ARG A 13 -26.60 10.32 -4.58
CA ARG A 13 -26.51 9.15 -5.47
C ARG A 13 -27.22 9.38 -6.80
N GLU A 14 -28.38 10.02 -6.79
CA GLU A 14 -29.11 10.35 -8.02
C GLU A 14 -28.31 11.29 -8.94
N MET A 15 -27.59 12.26 -8.37
CA MET A 15 -26.72 13.15 -9.14
C MET A 15 -25.54 12.39 -9.75
N SER A 16 -24.94 11.44 -9.03
CA SER A 16 -23.87 10.60 -9.58
C SER A 16 -24.36 9.76 -10.77
N VAL A 17 -25.57 9.17 -10.68
CA VAL A 17 -26.20 8.40 -11.77
C VAL A 17 -26.46 9.29 -13.00
N ARG A 18 -26.90 10.54 -12.81
CA ARG A 18 -27.14 11.48 -13.91
C ARG A 18 -25.84 11.99 -14.57
N LEU A 19 -24.76 12.09 -13.81
CA LEU A 19 -23.46 12.57 -14.32
C LEU A 19 -22.64 11.45 -14.98
N LEU A 20 -22.85 10.20 -14.59
CA LEU A 20 -22.10 9.04 -15.08
C LEU A 20 -22.09 8.92 -16.62
N PRO A 21 -23.21 9.04 -17.36
CA PRO A 21 -23.20 8.95 -18.82
C PRO A 21 -22.29 9.99 -19.48
N LYS A 22 -22.27 11.22 -18.95
CA LYS A 22 -21.40 12.31 -19.45
C LYS A 22 -19.93 12.02 -19.21
N VAL A 23 -19.60 11.44 -18.05
CA VAL A 23 -18.23 10.99 -17.78
C VAL A 23 -17.86 9.88 -18.76
N MET A 24 -18.73 8.90 -18.96
CA MET A 24 -18.48 7.79 -19.89
C MET A 24 -18.33 8.26 -21.34
N GLU A 25 -19.11 9.23 -21.80
CA GLU A 25 -18.97 9.84 -23.12
C GLU A 25 -17.58 10.46 -23.33
N VAL A 26 -17.09 11.22 -22.34
CA VAL A 26 -15.73 11.78 -22.37
C VAL A 26 -14.68 10.67 -22.41
N LEU A 27 -14.84 9.62 -21.61
CA LEU A 27 -13.90 8.49 -21.58
C LEU A 27 -13.91 7.66 -22.87
N GLN A 28 -15.06 7.55 -23.53
CA GLN A 28 -15.25 6.80 -24.77
C GLN A 28 -14.79 7.58 -26.01
N SER A 29 -14.54 8.89 -25.90
CA SER A 29 -13.97 9.73 -26.95
C SER A 29 -12.47 9.45 -27.18
N ARG A 30 -12.11 8.17 -27.39
CA ARG A 30 -10.74 7.62 -27.45
C ARG A 30 -9.84 8.23 -28.53
N HIS A 31 -10.41 8.92 -29.52
CA HIS A 31 -9.70 9.42 -30.69
C HIS A 31 -9.30 10.90 -30.56
N GLY A 32 -9.81 11.62 -29.55
CA GLY A 32 -9.65 13.07 -29.45
C GLY A 32 -8.32 13.55 -28.86
N LEU A 33 -7.76 12.87 -27.86
CA LEU A 33 -6.67 13.43 -27.04
C LEU A 33 -5.42 13.85 -27.84
N ARG A 34 -5.07 13.14 -28.91
CA ARG A 34 -3.93 13.48 -29.78
C ARG A 34 -4.20 14.68 -30.69
N THR A 35 -5.46 14.90 -31.05
CA THR A 35 -5.87 16.00 -31.93
C THR A 35 -6.19 17.27 -31.15
N LEU A 36 -6.30 17.19 -29.83
CA LEU A 36 -6.59 18.34 -28.98
C LEU A 36 -5.36 19.23 -28.79
N PRO A 37 -5.55 20.54 -28.63
CA PRO A 37 -4.52 21.43 -28.12
C PRO A 37 -3.91 20.92 -26.81
N ARG A 38 -2.61 21.15 -26.59
CA ARG A 38 -1.86 20.64 -25.42
C ARG A 38 -2.53 21.00 -24.10
N ASP A 39 -3.05 22.22 -23.98
CA ASP A 39 -3.71 22.70 -22.76
C ASP A 39 -5.03 21.98 -22.47
N GLU A 40 -5.81 21.67 -23.51
CA GLU A 40 -7.05 20.89 -23.37
C GLU A 40 -6.75 19.44 -23.01
N ALA A 41 -5.74 18.86 -23.65
CA ALA A 41 -5.25 17.51 -23.34
C ALA A 41 -4.77 17.41 -21.87
N TRP A 42 -4.05 18.43 -21.38
CA TRP A 42 -3.63 18.53 -20.00
C TRP A 42 -4.80 18.63 -19.02
N MET A 43 -5.80 19.46 -19.33
CA MET A 43 -7.01 19.59 -18.52
C MET A 43 -7.78 18.25 -18.42
N ILE A 44 -7.89 17.51 -19.53
CA ILE A 44 -8.53 16.18 -19.52
C ILE A 44 -7.70 15.20 -18.67
N LEU A 45 -6.38 15.21 -18.78
CA LEU A 45 -5.51 14.39 -17.94
C LEU A 45 -5.66 14.69 -16.45
N GLN A 46 -5.75 15.96 -16.06
CA GLN A 46 -6.02 16.34 -14.68
C GLN A 46 -7.38 15.81 -14.21
N ALA A 47 -8.41 15.89 -15.05
CA ALA A 47 -9.73 15.34 -14.75
C ALA A 47 -9.68 13.80 -14.61
N LEU A 48 -8.94 13.11 -15.48
CA LEU A 48 -8.69 11.68 -15.40
C LEU A 48 -7.92 11.30 -14.13
N ALA A 49 -6.94 12.11 -13.72
CA ALA A 49 -6.16 11.87 -12.50
C ALA A 49 -7.07 11.91 -11.27
N VAL A 50 -7.94 12.92 -11.20
CA VAL A 50 -8.95 12.98 -10.13
C VAL A 50 -9.90 11.79 -10.22
N LEU A 51 -10.41 11.44 -11.41
CA LEU A 51 -11.29 10.28 -11.55
C LEU A 51 -10.60 8.98 -11.13
N TYR A 52 -9.32 8.80 -11.45
CA TYR A 52 -8.55 7.61 -11.12
C TYR A 52 -8.38 7.45 -9.60
N VAL A 53 -7.99 8.52 -8.89
CA VAL A 53 -7.85 8.49 -7.42
C VAL A 53 -9.15 8.12 -6.73
N TRP A 54 -10.28 8.56 -7.27
CA TRP A 54 -11.60 8.40 -6.66
C TRP A 54 -12.49 7.34 -7.32
N ALA A 55 -11.93 6.58 -8.27
CA ALA A 55 -12.66 5.55 -8.97
C ALA A 55 -13.13 4.48 -7.98
N PRO A 56 -14.34 3.93 -8.17
CA PRO A 56 -14.73 2.78 -7.39
C PRO A 56 -13.81 1.61 -7.74
N VAL A 57 -13.29 0.94 -6.72
CA VAL A 57 -12.61 -0.34 -6.87
C VAL A 57 -13.70 -1.38 -6.86
N SER A 58 -14.09 -1.86 -8.04
CA SER A 58 -15.03 -2.96 -8.10
C SER A 58 -14.39 -4.20 -7.50
N THR A 59 -15.11 -4.97 -6.70
CA THR A 59 -14.61 -6.28 -6.23
C THR A 59 -14.15 -7.10 -7.43
N ARG A 60 -14.86 -7.02 -8.56
CA ARG A 60 -14.49 -7.61 -9.86
C ARG A 60 -13.11 -7.19 -10.40
N ASP A 61 -12.66 -5.96 -10.17
CA ASP A 61 -11.35 -5.48 -10.60
C ASP A 61 -10.21 -6.19 -9.83
N LEU A 62 -10.51 -6.80 -8.67
CA LEU A 62 -9.59 -7.67 -7.91
C LEU A 62 -9.77 -9.16 -8.26
N ILE A 63 -10.85 -9.55 -8.96
CA ILE A 63 -11.26 -10.96 -9.17
C ILE A 63 -10.78 -11.59 -10.49
N LEU A 64 -10.42 -10.78 -11.50
CA LEU A 64 -10.33 -11.20 -12.91
C LEU A 64 -11.67 -11.69 -13.52
N ALA A 65 -11.93 -11.19 -14.73
CA ALA A 65 -12.82 -11.74 -15.77
C ALA A 65 -14.30 -12.00 -15.42
N GLY A 66 -15.02 -10.98 -14.95
CA GLY A 66 -16.46 -10.87 -15.23
C GLY A 66 -16.70 -9.88 -16.36
N GLU A 67 -17.60 -10.18 -17.30
CA GLU A 67 -17.97 -9.21 -18.36
C GLU A 67 -18.32 -7.86 -17.72
N PRO A 68 -17.75 -6.73 -18.22
CA PRO A 68 -18.08 -5.43 -17.71
C PRO A 68 -19.56 -5.19 -17.96
N SER A 69 -20.34 -4.94 -16.89
CA SER A 69 -21.60 -4.24 -17.09
C SER A 69 -21.23 -2.92 -17.77
N SER A 70 -21.77 -2.67 -18.96
CA SER A 70 -21.41 -1.53 -19.82
C SER A 70 -21.69 -0.15 -19.21
N GLN A 71 -22.12 -0.10 -17.95
CA GLN A 71 -22.55 1.10 -17.23
C GLN A 71 -21.69 1.42 -15.99
N GLU A 72 -20.62 0.67 -15.68
CA GLU A 72 -19.78 0.94 -14.51
C GLU A 72 -18.39 1.50 -14.87
N LEU A 73 -17.94 2.49 -14.09
CA LEU A 73 -16.60 3.09 -14.17
C LEU A 73 -15.57 2.10 -13.58
N SER A 74 -14.81 1.41 -14.43
CA SER A 74 -13.70 0.57 -13.97
C SER A 74 -12.47 1.41 -13.65
N MET A 75 -11.91 1.25 -12.44
CA MET A 75 -10.68 1.89 -12.02
C MET A 75 -9.50 1.51 -12.92
N VAL A 76 -9.40 0.23 -13.30
CA VAL A 76 -8.38 -0.28 -14.23
C VAL A 76 -8.53 0.34 -15.62
N GLY A 77 -9.77 0.54 -16.08
CA GLY A 77 -10.05 1.23 -17.34
C GLY A 77 -9.55 2.67 -17.33
N ILE A 78 -9.83 3.43 -16.27
CA ILE A 78 -9.34 4.81 -16.11
C ILE A 78 -7.81 4.85 -16.03
N LYS A 79 -7.21 3.93 -15.25
CA LYS A 79 -5.76 3.76 -15.13
C LYS A 79 -5.11 3.60 -16.51
N ALA A 80 -5.61 2.68 -17.32
CA ALA A 80 -5.09 2.46 -18.66
C ALA A 80 -5.23 3.71 -19.55
N MET A 81 -6.37 4.42 -19.47
CA MET A 81 -6.60 5.63 -20.25
C MET A 81 -5.63 6.76 -19.88
N ILE A 82 -5.42 7.03 -18.58
CA ILE A 82 -4.54 8.11 -18.14
C ILE A 82 -3.07 7.81 -18.47
N GLU A 83 -2.63 6.56 -18.32
CA GLU A 83 -1.27 6.14 -18.66
C GLU A 83 -1.01 6.24 -20.16
N MET A 84 -1.95 5.74 -20.99
CA MET A 84 -1.85 5.87 -22.44
C MET A 84 -1.85 7.32 -22.90
N ALA A 85 -2.66 8.17 -22.29
CA ALA A 85 -2.70 9.59 -22.61
C ALA A 85 -1.40 10.31 -22.23
N ALA A 86 -0.83 10.03 -21.05
CA ALA A 86 0.45 10.60 -20.61
C ALA A 86 1.63 10.14 -21.50
N LEU A 87 1.62 8.87 -21.93
CA LEU A 87 2.59 8.35 -22.89
C LEU A 87 2.47 9.04 -24.25
N HIS A 88 1.26 9.20 -24.76
CA HIS A 88 1.02 9.91 -26.03
C HIS A 88 1.47 11.37 -26.00
N LEU A 89 1.28 12.05 -24.87
CA LEU A 89 1.73 13.42 -24.66
C LEU A 89 3.21 13.51 -24.26
N SER A 90 3.92 12.37 -24.27
CA SER A 90 5.35 12.27 -23.98
C SER A 90 5.75 12.86 -22.64
N PHE A 91 4.92 12.69 -21.59
CA PHE A 91 5.22 13.25 -20.27
C PHE A 91 6.53 12.73 -19.69
N HIS A 92 6.90 11.48 -19.98
CA HIS A 92 8.20 10.92 -19.62
C HIS A 92 9.39 11.70 -20.23
N HIS A 93 9.22 12.37 -21.38
CA HIS A 93 10.27 13.20 -21.98
C HIS A 93 10.39 14.59 -21.35
N SER A 94 9.42 15.03 -20.54
CA SER A 94 9.48 16.34 -19.86
C SER A 94 10.67 16.48 -18.90
N VAL A 95 11.26 15.35 -18.49
CA VAL A 95 12.54 15.31 -17.75
C VAL A 95 13.66 16.06 -18.45
N VAL A 96 13.70 16.06 -19.80
CA VAL A 96 14.73 16.75 -20.58
C VAL A 96 14.58 18.26 -20.48
N GLU A 97 13.34 18.76 -20.58
CA GLU A 97 13.04 20.18 -20.40
C GLU A 97 13.32 20.62 -18.96
N VAL A 98 12.97 19.80 -17.97
CA VAL A 98 13.27 20.05 -16.56
C VAL A 98 14.79 20.11 -16.34
N ALA A 99 15.55 19.14 -16.86
CA ALA A 99 17.02 19.13 -16.76
C ALA A 99 17.64 20.39 -17.34
N GLN A 100 17.22 20.81 -18.53
CA GLN A 100 17.69 22.06 -19.14
C GLN A 100 17.40 23.29 -18.26
N LEU A 101 16.20 23.35 -17.67
CA LEU A 101 15.83 24.45 -16.77
C LEU A 101 16.68 24.47 -15.49
N VAL A 102 16.97 23.29 -14.92
CA VAL A 102 17.89 23.17 -13.77
C VAL A 102 19.30 23.61 -14.15
N ASP A 103 19.84 23.13 -15.27
CA ASP A 103 21.19 23.46 -15.73
C ASP A 103 21.36 24.95 -16.04
N CYS A 104 20.29 25.61 -16.51
CA CYS A 104 20.28 27.05 -16.74
C CYS A 104 20.10 27.88 -15.45
N GLY A 105 19.92 27.24 -14.30
CA GLY A 105 19.62 27.92 -13.03
C GLY A 105 18.26 28.63 -13.04
N ALA A 106 17.32 28.20 -13.88
CA ALA A 106 16.02 28.81 -13.96
C ALA A 106 15.20 28.52 -12.69
N SER A 107 14.53 29.56 -12.17
CA SER A 107 13.56 29.38 -11.10
C SER A 107 12.33 28.66 -11.66
N MET A 108 12.17 27.39 -11.30
CA MET A 108 10.96 26.62 -11.58
C MET A 108 10.02 26.68 -10.38
N ASP A 109 8.74 26.81 -10.66
CA ASP A 109 7.67 26.68 -9.68
C ASP A 109 6.64 25.64 -10.14
N LEU A 110 5.64 25.35 -9.30
CA LEU A 110 4.58 24.40 -9.63
C LEU A 110 3.68 24.84 -10.79
N SER A 111 3.82 26.06 -11.32
CA SER A 111 3.12 26.52 -12.52
C SER A 111 3.88 26.21 -13.81
N THR A 112 5.17 25.85 -13.70
CA THR A 112 6.04 25.53 -14.84
C THR A 112 5.55 24.26 -15.55
N PRO A 113 5.13 24.32 -16.83
CA PRO A 113 4.50 23.19 -17.52
C PRO A 113 5.38 21.93 -17.59
N ALA A 114 6.68 22.08 -17.88
CA ALA A 114 7.62 20.97 -17.93
C ALA A 114 7.67 20.22 -16.59
N LEU A 115 7.74 20.97 -15.48
CA LEU A 115 7.72 20.40 -14.13
C LEU A 115 6.37 19.74 -13.81
N GLN A 116 5.25 20.36 -14.18
CA GLN A 116 3.92 19.75 -13.96
C GLN A 116 3.76 18.41 -14.68
N HIS A 117 4.18 18.34 -15.94
CA HIS A 117 4.15 17.11 -16.73
C HIS A 117 5.07 16.04 -16.12
N TYR A 118 6.26 16.42 -15.66
CA TYR A 118 7.20 15.49 -15.07
C TYR A 118 6.70 14.96 -13.72
N LEU A 119 6.19 15.82 -12.85
CA LEU A 119 5.57 15.42 -11.59
C LEU A 119 4.35 14.51 -11.83
N CYS A 120 3.56 14.76 -12.88
CA CYS A 120 2.46 13.88 -13.28
C CYS A 120 2.96 12.49 -13.70
N TRP A 121 4.04 12.43 -14.48
CA TRP A 121 4.69 11.17 -14.86
C TRP A 121 5.19 10.39 -13.63
N LEU A 122 5.89 11.05 -12.72
CA LEU A 122 6.35 10.45 -11.46
C LEU A 122 5.19 9.93 -10.60
N TRP A 123 4.11 10.70 -10.50
CA TRP A 123 2.90 10.27 -9.79
C TRP A 123 2.22 9.05 -10.45
N LEU A 124 2.18 8.99 -11.78
CA LEU A 124 1.66 7.82 -12.50
C LEU A 124 2.52 6.58 -12.24
N PHE A 125 3.85 6.72 -12.26
CA PHE A 125 4.78 5.66 -11.87
C PHE A 125 4.48 5.15 -10.45
N VAL A 126 4.46 6.03 -9.45
CA VAL A 126 4.15 5.68 -8.05
C VAL A 126 2.80 4.97 -7.94
N THR A 127 1.78 5.48 -8.61
CA THR A 127 0.44 4.90 -8.49
C THR A 127 0.33 3.55 -9.20
N SER A 128 1.07 3.36 -10.31
CA SER A 128 1.18 2.07 -10.99
C SER A 128 1.86 1.02 -10.10
N GLN A 129 2.95 1.38 -9.42
CA GLN A 129 3.65 0.51 -8.47
C GLN A 129 2.78 0.14 -7.26
N ARG A 130 2.02 1.09 -6.73
CA ARG A 130 1.08 0.84 -5.61
C ARG A 130 -0.08 -0.04 -6.00
N TRP A 131 -0.62 0.16 -7.20
CA TRP A 131 -1.67 -0.70 -7.72
C TRP A 131 -1.16 -2.10 -7.96
N SER A 132 0.07 -2.22 -8.48
CA SER A 132 0.78 -3.49 -8.60
C SER A 132 0.75 -4.19 -7.24
N LEU A 133 1.31 -3.59 -6.17
CA LEU A 133 1.31 -4.10 -4.77
C LEU A 133 -0.04 -4.61 -4.27
N LEU A 134 -1.12 -3.89 -4.57
CA LEU A 134 -2.47 -4.24 -4.17
C LEU A 134 -3.09 -5.39 -4.97
N SER A 135 -2.91 -5.36 -6.28
CA SER A 135 -3.57 -6.27 -7.22
C SER A 135 -2.78 -7.55 -7.48
N ARG A 136 -1.51 -7.63 -7.03
CA ARG A 136 -0.58 -8.71 -7.35
C ARG A 136 -0.42 -8.87 -8.87
N THR A 137 -0.44 -7.76 -9.60
CA THR A 137 -0.18 -7.72 -11.05
C THR A 137 1.09 -6.94 -11.33
N PRO A 138 1.79 -7.17 -12.45
CA PRO A 138 2.98 -6.39 -12.81
C PRO A 138 2.66 -4.89 -12.89
N PRO A 139 3.59 -4.00 -12.49
CA PRO A 139 3.42 -2.57 -12.68
C PRO A 139 3.44 -2.25 -14.18
N THR A 140 2.54 -1.37 -14.62
CA THR A 140 2.45 -0.96 -16.03
C THR A 140 3.49 0.09 -16.42
N ILE A 141 4.08 0.78 -15.43
CA ILE A 141 5.18 1.72 -15.62
C ILE A 141 6.35 1.21 -14.78
N THR A 142 7.41 0.78 -15.46
CA THR A 142 8.63 0.24 -14.85
C THR A 142 9.63 1.33 -14.52
N VAL A 143 10.62 1.00 -13.69
CA VAL A 143 11.71 1.93 -13.38
C VAL A 143 12.64 2.06 -14.59
N ASP A 144 12.74 3.27 -15.11
CA ASP A 144 13.65 3.64 -16.20
C ASP A 144 14.62 4.76 -15.79
N SER A 145 15.45 5.25 -16.72
CA SER A 145 16.38 6.36 -16.45
C SER A 145 15.67 7.66 -16.08
N THR A 146 14.47 7.91 -16.60
CA THR A 146 13.67 9.11 -16.30
C THR A 146 13.15 9.09 -14.87
N ILE A 147 12.88 7.90 -14.30
CA ILE A 147 12.51 7.73 -12.90
C ILE A 147 13.76 7.79 -12.00
N ARG A 148 14.84 7.08 -12.35
CA ARG A 148 16.05 6.98 -11.51
C ARG A 148 16.73 8.34 -11.27
N CYS A 149 16.71 9.25 -12.25
CA CYS A 149 17.33 10.57 -12.09
C CYS A 149 16.48 11.56 -11.28
N ALA A 150 15.20 11.27 -11.00
CA ALA A 150 14.24 12.22 -10.44
C ALA A 150 14.71 12.86 -9.13
N ILE A 151 15.24 12.04 -8.21
CA ILE A 151 15.68 12.48 -6.88
C ILE A 151 16.84 13.45 -6.98
N GLN A 152 17.80 13.18 -7.88
CA GLN A 152 18.99 14.01 -8.09
C GLN A 152 18.62 15.29 -8.82
N LEU A 153 17.81 15.18 -9.87
CA LEU A 153 17.39 16.31 -10.70
C LEU A 153 16.54 17.33 -9.93
N LEU A 154 15.63 16.86 -9.07
CA LEU A 154 14.70 17.71 -8.32
C LEU A 154 15.16 17.99 -6.88
N ASP A 155 16.37 17.56 -6.51
CA ASP A 155 16.97 17.85 -5.18
C ASP A 155 16.94 19.35 -4.81
N PRO A 156 17.29 20.29 -5.72
CA PRO A 156 17.27 21.72 -5.41
C PRO A 156 15.87 22.26 -5.05
N TYR A 157 14.81 21.55 -5.45
CA TYR A 157 13.41 21.96 -5.26
C TYR A 157 12.72 21.19 -4.12
N LYS A 158 13.45 20.37 -3.35
CA LYS A 158 12.91 19.64 -2.19
C LYS A 158 12.36 20.53 -1.07
N GLY A 159 12.67 21.84 -1.08
CA GLY A 159 12.02 22.80 -0.20
C GLY A 159 10.51 22.96 -0.45
N ASN A 160 10.01 22.53 -1.62
CA ASN A 160 8.58 22.47 -1.90
C ASN A 160 7.99 21.14 -1.42
N GLU A 161 7.06 21.19 -0.47
CA GLU A 161 6.44 19.99 0.14
C GLU A 161 5.81 19.03 -0.87
N ARG A 162 5.20 19.52 -1.97
CA ARG A 162 4.59 18.63 -2.97
C ARG A 162 5.64 17.86 -3.77
N ILE A 163 6.73 18.54 -4.14
CA ILE A 163 7.86 17.93 -4.86
C ILE A 163 8.54 16.93 -3.95
N ARG A 164 8.85 17.35 -2.72
CA ARG A 164 9.40 16.48 -1.67
C ARG A 164 8.58 15.22 -1.47
N HIS A 165 7.26 15.35 -1.36
CA HIS A 165 6.35 14.22 -1.19
C HIS A 165 6.42 13.24 -2.37
N ILE A 166 6.28 13.73 -3.61
CA ILE A 166 6.37 12.86 -4.80
C ILE A 166 7.74 12.17 -4.86
N LEU A 167 8.84 12.88 -4.58
CA LEU A 167 10.17 12.29 -4.57
C LEU A 167 10.33 11.21 -3.49
N ALA A 168 9.77 11.42 -2.30
CA ALA A 168 9.76 10.41 -1.24
C ALA A 168 9.04 9.14 -1.71
N GLU A 169 7.88 9.29 -2.37
CA GLU A 169 7.12 8.15 -2.89
C GLU A 169 7.84 7.43 -4.04
N VAL A 170 8.46 8.18 -4.97
CA VAL A 170 9.26 7.61 -6.06
C VAL A 170 10.40 6.78 -5.50
N ASP A 171 11.16 7.37 -4.58
CA ASP A 171 12.30 6.72 -3.91
C ASP A 171 11.86 5.48 -3.12
N LEU A 172 10.68 5.50 -2.49
CA LEU A 172 10.11 4.33 -1.81
C LEU A 172 9.82 3.20 -2.82
N CYS A 173 9.28 3.53 -3.98
CA CYS A 173 8.94 2.56 -5.02
C CYS A 173 10.19 1.98 -5.70
N THR A 174 11.30 2.73 -5.82
CA THR A 174 12.54 2.22 -6.42
C THR A 174 13.27 1.21 -5.53
N LEU A 175 13.05 1.21 -4.21
CA LEU A 175 13.66 0.23 -3.30
C LEU A 175 13.35 -1.22 -3.69
N TRP A 176 12.16 -1.48 -4.24
CA TRP A 176 11.75 -2.80 -4.71
C TRP A 176 12.50 -3.23 -5.98
N ASP A 177 12.74 -2.29 -6.90
CA ASP A 177 13.53 -2.56 -8.11
C ASP A 177 14.99 -2.83 -7.74
N GLU A 178 15.56 -2.00 -6.87
CA GLU A 178 16.93 -2.17 -6.36
C GLU A 178 17.11 -3.53 -5.68
N ALA A 179 16.13 -3.99 -4.91
CA ALA A 179 16.13 -5.31 -4.30
C ALA A 179 16.22 -6.44 -5.34
N GLY A 180 15.43 -6.34 -6.41
CA GLY A 180 15.42 -7.35 -7.48
C GLY A 180 16.73 -7.42 -8.27
N THR A 181 17.53 -6.35 -8.29
CA THR A 181 18.88 -6.41 -8.87
C THR A 181 19.84 -7.30 -8.08
N ARG A 182 19.59 -7.50 -6.78
CA ARG A 182 20.42 -8.31 -5.88
C ARG A 182 19.96 -9.76 -5.84
N GLN A 183 18.66 -10.00 -5.92
CA GLN A 183 18.07 -11.34 -5.91
C GLN A 183 16.93 -11.44 -6.92
N LEU A 184 17.08 -12.37 -7.86
CA LEU A 184 16.08 -12.67 -8.89
C LEU A 184 14.75 -13.07 -8.23
N GLY A 185 13.66 -12.48 -8.69
CA GLY A 185 12.30 -12.80 -8.24
C GLY A 185 11.74 -11.88 -7.15
N ILE A 186 12.57 -11.08 -6.45
CA ILE A 186 12.05 -10.10 -5.47
C ILE A 186 11.37 -8.93 -6.20
N ASN A 187 11.93 -8.46 -7.31
CA ASN A 187 11.27 -7.46 -8.15
C ASN A 187 10.05 -8.02 -8.89
N GLU A 188 9.91 -9.34 -9.00
CA GLU A 188 8.75 -10.02 -9.60
C GLU A 188 7.81 -10.57 -8.51
N TRP A 189 7.66 -9.87 -7.41
CA TRP A 189 6.85 -10.28 -6.25
C TRP A 189 5.35 -10.53 -6.57
N TRP A 190 4.88 -10.10 -7.74
CA TRP A 190 3.55 -10.40 -8.29
C TRP A 190 3.46 -11.79 -8.95
N CYS A 191 4.59 -12.38 -9.33
CA CYS A 191 4.64 -13.73 -9.85
C CYS A 191 4.41 -14.73 -8.71
N PRO A 192 3.74 -15.86 -8.98
CA PRO A 192 3.73 -16.98 -8.05
C PRO A 192 5.17 -17.34 -7.70
N VAL A 193 5.45 -17.42 -6.40
CA VAL A 193 6.77 -17.81 -5.91
C VAL A 193 7.06 -19.21 -6.43
N ARG A 194 8.19 -19.33 -7.12
CA ARG A 194 8.61 -20.58 -7.74
C ARG A 194 9.30 -21.46 -6.70
N SER A 195 9.13 -22.77 -6.82
CA SER A 195 9.73 -23.76 -5.90
C SER A 195 11.26 -23.83 -5.97
N ASP A 196 11.87 -23.25 -7.01
CA ASP A 196 13.32 -23.20 -7.23
C ASP A 196 14.03 -22.00 -6.55
N ILE A 197 13.28 -21.08 -5.93
CA ILE A 197 13.88 -19.91 -5.25
C ILE A 197 14.63 -20.35 -4.00
N ASP A 198 15.93 -20.04 -3.91
CA ASP A 198 16.76 -20.28 -2.73
C ASP A 198 16.43 -19.29 -1.60
N LEU A 199 15.72 -19.79 -0.60
CA LEU A 199 15.29 -19.01 0.55
C LEU A 199 16.47 -18.51 1.40
N ALA A 200 17.54 -19.30 1.53
CA ALA A 200 18.73 -18.89 2.25
C ALA A 200 19.42 -17.69 1.57
N ALA A 201 19.36 -17.62 0.23
CA ALA A 201 19.83 -16.46 -0.53
C ALA A 201 18.86 -15.26 -0.47
N CYS A 202 17.55 -15.51 -0.35
CA CYS A 202 16.55 -14.45 -0.24
C CYS A 202 16.55 -13.73 1.12
N LEU A 203 16.84 -14.42 2.23
CA LEU A 203 16.77 -13.83 3.57
C LEU A 203 17.69 -12.60 3.76
N PRO A 204 18.98 -12.64 3.38
CA PRO A 204 19.84 -11.45 3.44
C PRO A 204 19.32 -10.30 2.58
N ALA A 205 18.80 -10.59 1.38
CA ALA A 205 18.23 -9.58 0.51
C ALA A 205 16.99 -8.92 1.14
N LEU A 206 16.15 -9.67 1.86
CA LEU A 206 15.01 -9.13 2.59
C LEU A 206 15.43 -8.26 3.79
N GLU A 207 16.50 -8.63 4.49
CA GLU A 207 17.07 -7.83 5.57
C GLU A 207 17.66 -6.51 5.06
N ASP A 208 18.38 -6.54 3.94
CA ASP A 208 18.88 -5.35 3.25
C ASP A 208 17.74 -4.40 2.86
N ILE A 209 16.63 -4.93 2.35
CA ILE A 209 15.45 -4.12 2.01
C ILE A 209 14.87 -3.44 3.24
N ASP A 210 14.76 -4.15 4.36
CA ASP A 210 14.30 -3.56 5.61
C ASP A 210 15.25 -2.45 6.11
N GLN A 211 16.56 -2.62 5.91
CA GLN A 211 17.52 -1.56 6.19
C GLN A 211 17.29 -0.35 5.28
N SER A 212 17.08 -0.56 3.98
CA SER A 212 16.76 0.50 3.02
C SER A 212 15.46 1.24 3.39
N PHE A 213 14.43 0.53 3.85
CA PHE A 213 13.21 1.15 4.37
C PHE A 213 13.48 2.04 5.59
N ARG A 214 14.31 1.60 6.54
CA ARG A 214 14.68 2.44 7.70
C ARG A 214 15.46 3.69 7.27
N GLN A 215 16.38 3.55 6.33
CA GLN A 215 17.14 4.68 5.77
C GLN A 215 16.21 5.66 5.03
N TRP A 216 15.26 5.14 4.26
CA TRP A 216 14.20 5.93 3.63
C TRP A 216 13.43 6.73 4.68
N SER A 217 12.97 6.07 5.75
CA SER A 217 12.20 6.71 6.82
C SER A 217 13.00 7.82 7.51
N ALA A 218 14.28 7.57 7.82
CA ALA A 218 15.16 8.57 8.42
C ALA A 218 15.37 9.79 7.50
N ARG A 219 15.51 9.57 6.19
CA ARG A 219 15.73 10.62 5.19
C ARG A 219 14.48 11.47 4.93
N TRP A 220 13.31 10.85 4.80
CA TRP A 220 12.09 11.55 4.37
C TRP A 220 11.14 11.89 5.52
N CYS A 221 11.30 11.28 6.69
CA CYS A 221 10.45 11.46 7.87
C CYS A 221 11.29 11.66 9.16
N PRO A 222 12.17 12.68 9.24
CA PRO A 222 13.05 12.88 10.39
C PRO A 222 12.26 13.19 11.67
N ALA A 223 12.63 12.60 12.80
CA ALA A 223 11.82 12.57 14.04
C ALA A 223 11.53 13.95 14.69
N ASP A 224 12.33 14.98 14.40
CA ASP A 224 12.37 16.25 15.13
C ASP A 224 11.20 17.24 14.85
N ASP A 225 10.12 16.77 14.23
CA ASP A 225 9.07 17.61 13.65
C ASP A 225 7.71 17.12 14.14
N LEU A 226 7.47 17.33 15.43
CA LEU A 226 6.33 16.76 16.17
C LEU A 226 4.97 17.37 15.78
N ASP A 227 4.97 18.59 15.21
CA ASP A 227 3.75 19.30 14.80
C ASP A 227 3.23 18.90 13.40
N THR A 228 3.99 18.13 12.61
CA THR A 228 3.68 17.83 11.19
C THR A 228 3.24 16.38 10.93
N TYR A 229 2.86 15.61 11.95
CA TYR A 229 2.38 14.22 11.76
C TYR A 229 1.29 14.12 10.68
N GLY A 230 0.42 15.13 10.62
CA GLY A 230 -0.61 15.27 9.61
C GLY A 230 -0.13 15.43 8.17
N HIS A 231 0.96 16.17 7.96
CA HIS A 231 1.58 16.36 6.64
C HIS A 231 2.37 15.13 6.19
N ARG A 232 2.86 14.33 7.15
CA ARG A 232 3.65 13.11 6.91
C ARG A 232 2.79 11.86 6.75
N ALA A 233 1.55 11.90 7.26
CA ALA A 233 0.66 10.75 7.31
C ALA A 233 0.50 10.01 5.97
N PRO A 234 0.38 10.68 4.81
CA PRO A 234 0.27 9.96 3.53
C PRO A 234 1.56 9.21 3.15
N ALA A 235 2.71 9.85 3.23
CA ALA A 235 3.99 9.21 2.92
C ALA A 235 4.30 8.05 3.90
N LEU A 236 4.01 8.23 5.18
CA LEU A 236 4.12 7.16 6.18
C LEU A 236 3.15 6.02 5.91
N PHE A 237 1.96 6.31 5.39
CA PHE A 237 0.95 5.30 5.07
C PHE A 237 1.45 4.34 4.01
N ASP A 238 2.01 4.88 2.94
CA ASP A 238 2.56 4.06 1.88
C ASP A 238 3.87 3.38 2.28
N TYR A 239 4.68 4.00 3.14
CA TYR A 239 5.84 3.37 3.76
C TYR A 239 5.49 2.13 4.57
N TYR A 240 4.56 2.24 5.53
CA TYR A 240 4.15 1.11 6.35
C TYR A 240 3.46 0.04 5.51
N PHE A 241 2.69 0.44 4.48
CA PHE A 241 2.11 -0.51 3.53
C PHE A 241 3.19 -1.26 2.76
N ALA A 242 4.23 -0.59 2.25
CA ALA A 242 5.34 -1.22 1.56
C ALA A 242 6.11 -2.20 2.47
N GLN A 243 6.38 -1.82 3.72
CA GLN A 243 6.97 -2.71 4.72
C GLN A 243 6.10 -3.94 4.99
N PHE A 244 4.79 -3.74 5.14
CA PHE A 244 3.84 -4.85 5.24
C PHE A 244 3.92 -5.75 4.00
N SER A 245 3.92 -5.19 2.79
CA SER A 245 4.00 -5.96 1.54
C SER A 245 5.26 -6.81 1.44
N ILE A 246 6.45 -6.30 1.82
CA ILE A 246 7.69 -7.09 1.75
C ILE A 246 7.69 -8.21 2.80
N ASN A 247 7.22 -7.93 4.01
CA ASN A 247 7.22 -8.92 5.08
C ASN A 247 6.17 -10.01 4.83
N THR A 248 5.04 -9.68 4.19
CA THR A 248 4.08 -10.69 3.74
C THR A 248 4.60 -11.51 2.56
N TYR A 249 5.39 -10.93 1.67
CA TYR A 249 6.10 -11.68 0.64
C TYR A 249 7.08 -12.68 1.26
N ALA A 250 7.89 -12.25 2.23
CA ALA A 250 8.81 -13.13 2.97
C ALA A 250 8.09 -14.30 3.66
N ALA A 251 6.96 -14.03 4.33
CA ALA A 251 6.12 -15.07 4.90
C ALA A 251 5.54 -16.02 3.83
N GLY A 252 5.20 -15.50 2.64
CA GLY A 252 4.76 -16.29 1.49
C GLY A 252 5.80 -17.31 1.02
N LEU A 253 7.10 -16.96 1.07
CA LEU A 253 8.19 -17.87 0.68
C LEU A 253 8.25 -19.13 1.55
N LEU A 254 7.86 -19.04 2.83
CA LEU A 254 7.85 -20.18 3.76
C LEU A 254 6.85 -21.27 3.34
N HIS A 255 5.77 -20.89 2.67
CA HIS A 255 4.66 -21.80 2.40
C HIS A 255 4.88 -22.74 1.20
N ILE A 256 5.87 -22.45 0.36
CA ILE A 256 6.06 -23.14 -0.93
C ILE A 256 7.14 -24.23 -0.86
N ARG A 257 7.91 -24.30 0.23
CA ARG A 257 8.95 -25.31 0.40
C ARG A 257 8.61 -26.43 1.39
N PRO A 258 9.13 -27.64 1.17
CA PRO A 258 9.11 -28.69 2.18
C PRO A 258 9.98 -28.27 3.39
N ARG A 259 9.44 -28.49 4.60
CA ARG A 259 9.90 -28.02 5.94
C ARG A 259 11.32 -28.41 6.38
N HIS A 260 12.14 -28.97 5.51
CA HIS A 260 13.45 -29.49 5.89
C HIS A 260 14.60 -28.48 5.74
N ASP A 261 14.34 -27.28 5.21
CA ASP A 261 15.38 -26.31 4.86
C ASP A 261 15.60 -25.19 5.88
N LEU A 262 14.67 -24.98 6.84
CA LEU A 262 14.75 -23.89 7.83
C LEU A 262 14.48 -24.39 9.25
N SER A 263 15.05 -23.67 10.23
CA SER A 263 14.73 -23.90 11.65
C SER A 263 13.33 -23.38 11.99
N ASP A 264 12.59 -24.10 12.84
CA ASP A 264 11.28 -23.66 13.36
C ASP A 264 11.34 -22.24 13.97
N THR A 265 12.50 -21.87 14.53
CA THR A 265 12.76 -20.52 15.08
C THR A 265 12.77 -19.45 14.00
N THR A 266 13.35 -19.72 12.83
CA THR A 266 13.40 -18.78 11.70
C THR A 266 12.01 -18.57 11.10
N GLU A 267 11.22 -19.63 10.96
CA GLU A 267 9.84 -19.53 10.47
C GLU A 267 8.97 -18.67 11.41
N ALA A 268 9.07 -18.94 12.72
CA ALA A 268 8.36 -18.17 13.74
C ALA A 268 8.75 -16.68 13.73
N LEU A 269 10.04 -16.38 13.54
CA LEU A 269 10.54 -15.01 13.47
C LEU A 269 9.99 -14.24 12.25
N ILE A 270 9.95 -14.87 11.07
CA ILE A 270 9.45 -14.25 9.83
C ILE A 270 7.94 -13.98 9.94
N LEU A 271 7.18 -14.94 10.47
CA LEU A 271 5.75 -14.76 10.71
C LEU A 271 5.49 -13.65 11.74
N ASP A 272 6.17 -13.68 12.88
CA ASP A 272 6.00 -12.64 13.89
C ASP A 272 6.37 -11.24 13.36
N LYS A 273 7.42 -11.14 12.54
CA LYS A 273 7.81 -9.90 11.87
C LYS A 273 6.74 -9.41 10.89
N SER A 274 6.13 -10.30 10.11
CA SER A 274 5.06 -9.92 9.17
C SER A 274 3.77 -9.51 9.90
N LEU A 275 3.41 -10.18 11.00
CA LEU A 275 2.31 -9.75 11.87
C LEU A 275 2.58 -8.37 12.48
N ARG A 276 3.80 -8.14 12.99
CA ARG A 276 4.21 -6.84 13.53
C ARG A 276 4.12 -5.74 12.46
N ALA A 277 4.61 -5.99 11.25
CA ALA A 277 4.50 -5.04 10.14
C ALA A 277 3.05 -4.72 9.78
N ALA A 278 2.19 -5.74 9.66
CA ALA A 278 0.76 -5.56 9.41
C ALA A 278 0.08 -4.76 10.53
N SER A 279 0.42 -5.07 11.78
CA SER A 279 -0.14 -4.41 12.96
C SER A 279 0.30 -2.94 13.07
N LEU A 280 1.56 -2.63 12.76
CA LEU A 280 2.05 -1.26 12.69
C LEU A 280 1.35 -0.48 11.58
N PHE A 281 1.23 -1.07 10.39
CA PHE A 281 0.50 -0.47 9.27
C PHE A 281 -0.96 -0.21 9.60
N CYS A 282 -1.70 -1.18 10.13
CA CYS A 282 -3.09 -0.97 10.53
C CYS A 282 -3.19 0.01 11.72
N GLY A 283 -2.29 -0.08 12.68
CA GLY A 283 -2.28 0.75 13.88
C GLY A 283 -1.98 2.21 13.60
N MET A 284 -1.37 2.54 12.48
CA MET A 284 -1.01 3.93 12.15
C MET A 284 -2.24 4.85 12.04
N VAL A 285 -3.38 4.33 11.56
CA VAL A 285 -4.59 5.15 11.42
C VAL A 285 -5.21 5.48 12.77
N LEU A 286 -4.91 4.67 13.79
CA LEU A 286 -5.32 4.93 15.19
C LEU A 286 -4.50 6.06 15.83
N ARG A 287 -3.38 6.47 15.22
CA ARG A 287 -2.50 7.55 15.69
C ARG A 287 -2.78 8.88 15.00
N LEU A 288 -3.75 8.91 14.07
CA LEU A 288 -4.15 10.14 13.40
C LEU A 288 -4.80 11.10 14.41
N SER A 289 -4.55 12.40 14.25
CA SER A 289 -5.24 13.40 15.07
C SER A 289 -6.74 13.41 14.73
N PRO A 290 -7.61 13.94 15.61
CA PRO A 290 -9.06 13.99 15.36
C PRO A 290 -9.44 14.61 14.02
N ILE A 291 -8.70 15.64 13.56
CA ILE A 291 -8.90 16.28 12.26
C ILE A 291 -8.65 15.28 11.12
N TYR A 292 -7.61 14.46 11.20
CA TYR A 292 -7.30 13.44 10.20
C TYR A 292 -8.21 12.21 10.26
N ILE A 293 -8.79 11.91 11.43
CA ILE A 293 -9.82 10.89 11.56
C ILE A 293 -11.06 11.29 10.74
N ASP A 294 -11.47 12.56 10.76
CA ASP A 294 -12.57 13.03 9.92
C ASP A 294 -12.26 12.94 8.42
N PHE A 295 -10.99 13.01 8.02
CA PHE A 295 -10.59 12.79 6.63
C PHE A 295 -10.71 11.32 6.19
N LEU A 296 -10.75 10.35 7.12
CA LEU A 296 -10.97 8.92 6.78
C LEU A 296 -12.32 8.68 6.12
N ARG A 297 -13.32 9.55 6.36
CA ARG A 297 -14.62 9.50 5.68
C ARG A 297 -14.49 9.65 4.16
N TYR A 298 -13.44 10.33 3.73
CA TYR A 298 -13.13 10.62 2.34
C TYR A 298 -11.94 9.79 1.86
N LEU A 299 -11.65 8.64 2.49
CA LEU A 299 -10.56 7.81 2.03
C LEU A 299 -10.85 7.27 0.61
N PRO A 300 -9.90 7.37 -0.33
CA PRO A 300 -9.97 6.64 -1.59
C PRO A 300 -10.19 5.14 -1.34
N GLN A 301 -11.00 4.48 -2.18
CA GLN A 301 -11.28 3.05 -1.98
C GLN A 301 -10.01 2.19 -2.07
N THR A 302 -9.00 2.62 -2.82
CA THR A 302 -7.68 1.98 -2.88
C THR A 302 -6.94 2.01 -1.53
N ALA A 303 -6.99 3.13 -0.81
CA ALA A 303 -6.38 3.24 0.52
C ALA A 303 -7.19 2.46 1.58
N MET A 304 -8.52 2.46 1.46
CA MET A 304 -9.37 1.59 2.28
C MET A 304 -9.03 0.11 2.06
N LEU A 305 -8.85 -0.30 0.80
CA LEU A 305 -8.48 -1.66 0.46
C LEU A 305 -7.14 -2.06 1.09
N LYS A 306 -6.11 -1.19 1.06
CA LYS A 306 -4.83 -1.46 1.74
C LYS A 306 -5.04 -1.80 3.22
N LEU A 307 -5.82 -0.99 3.94
CA LEU A 307 -6.13 -1.22 5.35
C LEU A 307 -6.87 -2.54 5.60
N VAL A 308 -7.83 -2.86 4.73
CA VAL A 308 -8.59 -4.12 4.81
C VAL A 308 -7.67 -5.32 4.59
N VAL A 309 -6.78 -5.27 3.59
CA VAL A 309 -5.80 -6.33 3.33
C VAL A 309 -4.89 -6.55 4.55
N GLY A 310 -4.40 -5.48 5.17
CA GLY A 310 -3.60 -5.60 6.40
C GLY A 310 -4.37 -6.23 7.56
N CYS A 311 -5.62 -5.82 7.78
CA CYS A 311 -6.47 -6.37 8.84
C CYS A 311 -6.81 -7.86 8.58
N GLU A 312 -7.14 -8.21 7.35
CA GLU A 312 -7.41 -9.60 6.97
C GLU A 312 -6.18 -10.49 7.13
N TYR A 313 -4.98 -9.97 6.83
CA TYR A 313 -3.74 -10.70 7.05
C TYR A 313 -3.54 -11.06 8.53
N ILE A 314 -3.74 -10.09 9.43
CA ILE A 314 -3.65 -10.33 10.89
C ILE A 314 -4.66 -11.38 11.34
N LEU A 315 -5.93 -11.28 10.89
CA LEU A 315 -6.99 -12.22 11.26
C LEU A 315 -6.72 -13.65 10.81
N ARG A 316 -6.08 -13.83 9.66
CA ARG A 316 -5.68 -15.15 9.17
C ARG A 316 -4.50 -15.70 9.94
N CYS A 317 -3.47 -14.89 10.14
CA CYS A 317 -2.30 -15.30 10.90
C CYS A 317 -2.66 -15.67 12.35
N SER A 318 -3.62 -14.98 12.97
CA SER A 318 -4.09 -15.29 14.32
C SER A 318 -4.88 -16.60 14.42
N GLN A 319 -5.49 -17.07 13.33
CA GLN A 319 -6.11 -18.40 13.27
C GLN A 319 -5.04 -19.50 13.15
N MET A 320 -3.93 -19.20 12.50
CA MET A 320 -2.82 -20.14 12.28
C MET A 320 -1.91 -20.27 13.50
N ILE A 321 -1.61 -19.16 14.18
CA ILE A 321 -0.82 -19.18 15.42
C ILE A 321 -1.73 -19.72 16.53
N ARG A 322 -1.28 -20.79 17.23
CA ARG A 322 -2.05 -21.41 18.33
C ARG A 322 -2.69 -20.33 19.21
N THR A 323 -4.02 -20.37 19.25
CA THR A 323 -4.87 -19.37 19.89
C THR A 323 -4.55 -19.28 21.38
N GLY A 324 -4.03 -18.14 21.83
CA GLY A 324 -3.70 -17.91 23.24
C GLY A 324 -2.38 -17.20 23.54
N SER A 325 -1.55 -16.91 22.53
CA SER A 325 -0.37 -16.06 22.77
C SER A 325 -0.80 -14.60 23.03
N ILE A 326 -0.20 -13.96 24.04
CA ILE A 326 -0.46 -12.55 24.39
C ILE A 326 -0.22 -11.64 23.18
N THR A 327 0.78 -11.96 22.36
CA THR A 327 1.14 -11.24 21.13
C THR A 327 0.02 -11.26 20.10
N THR A 328 -0.63 -12.41 19.89
CA THR A 328 -1.75 -12.55 18.95
C THR A 328 -2.94 -11.66 19.35
N GLU A 329 -3.24 -11.59 20.65
CA GLU A 329 -4.35 -10.77 21.16
C GLU A 329 -4.10 -9.27 20.94
N GLN A 330 -2.86 -8.79 21.15
CA GLN A 330 -2.51 -7.39 20.88
C GLN A 330 -2.76 -7.01 19.42
N HIS A 331 -2.42 -7.89 18.47
CA HIS A 331 -2.67 -7.63 17.05
C HIS A 331 -4.17 -7.65 16.71
N LEU A 332 -4.95 -8.57 17.30
CA LEU A 332 -6.41 -8.61 17.14
C LEU A 332 -7.09 -7.35 17.71
N GLN A 333 -6.58 -6.80 18.82
CA GLN A 333 -7.06 -5.54 19.37
C GLN A 333 -6.83 -4.37 18.41
N VAL A 334 -5.70 -4.34 17.70
CA VAL A 334 -5.45 -3.33 16.66
C VAL A 334 -6.52 -3.43 15.58
N VAL A 335 -6.79 -4.63 15.06
CA VAL A 335 -7.84 -4.84 14.03
C VAL A 335 -9.21 -4.38 14.55
N ARG A 336 -9.58 -4.76 15.77
CA ARG A 336 -10.86 -4.38 16.39
C ARG A 336 -11.00 -2.86 16.50
N ARG A 337 -9.94 -2.16 16.92
CA ARG A 337 -9.92 -0.69 17.01
C ARG A 337 -10.01 -0.02 15.63
N VAL A 338 -9.29 -0.54 14.62
CA VAL A 338 -9.33 -0.01 13.25
C VAL A 338 -10.72 -0.20 12.65
N VAL A 339 -11.31 -1.38 12.80
CA VAL A 339 -12.68 -1.66 12.33
C VAL A 339 -13.68 -0.70 12.97
N ASN A 340 -13.59 -0.45 14.27
CA ASN A 340 -14.47 0.50 14.96
C ASN A 340 -14.26 1.92 14.42
N LEU A 341 -13.02 2.39 14.32
CA LEU A 341 -12.70 3.72 13.78
C LEU A 341 -13.25 3.92 12.36
N LEU A 342 -13.04 2.94 11.48
CA LEU A 342 -13.55 3.00 10.11
C LEU A 342 -15.08 2.90 10.04
N SER A 343 -15.71 2.21 10.99
CA SER A 343 -17.17 2.15 11.11
C SER A 343 -17.74 3.50 11.50
N ASP A 344 -17.12 4.17 12.48
CA ASP A 344 -17.53 5.49 12.96
C ASP A 344 -17.28 6.58 11.89
N ALA A 345 -16.24 6.41 11.08
CA ALA A 345 -15.96 7.28 9.95
C ALA A 345 -16.86 6.99 8.73
N SER A 346 -17.36 5.76 8.55
CA SER A 346 -18.11 5.41 7.36
C SER A 346 -19.48 6.09 7.31
N SER A 347 -19.78 6.79 6.21
CA SER A 347 -21.16 7.17 5.89
C SER A 347 -21.94 5.92 5.49
N SER A 348 -23.18 5.77 5.95
CA SER A 348 -24.07 4.61 5.71
C SER A 348 -24.34 4.27 4.23
N THR A 349 -23.89 5.11 3.30
CA THR A 349 -24.15 5.00 1.86
C THR A 349 -23.06 4.31 1.04
N ASP A 350 -21.87 4.05 1.59
CA ASP A 350 -20.78 3.38 0.84
C ASP A 350 -20.82 1.85 0.98
N LEU A 351 -21.37 1.18 -0.05
CA LEU A 351 -21.52 -0.28 -0.09
C LEU A 351 -20.18 -1.02 -0.04
N PHE A 352 -19.12 -0.47 -0.63
CA PHE A 352 -17.79 -1.09 -0.65
C PHE A 352 -17.21 -1.16 0.77
N THR A 353 -17.18 0.01 1.43
CA THR A 353 -16.73 0.14 2.83
C THR A 353 -17.55 -0.75 3.76
N ALA A 354 -18.89 -0.72 3.65
CA ALA A 354 -19.77 -1.55 4.46
C ALA A 354 -19.51 -3.06 4.26
N THR A 355 -19.24 -3.50 3.03
CA THR A 355 -18.92 -4.89 2.71
C THR A 355 -17.59 -5.32 3.32
N CYS A 356 -16.56 -4.48 3.22
CA CYS A 356 -15.25 -4.74 3.83
C CYS A 356 -15.37 -4.82 5.36
N LEU A 357 -16.05 -3.87 6.00
CA LEU A 357 -16.23 -3.87 7.45
C LEU A 357 -17.02 -5.08 7.94
N ARG A 358 -18.06 -5.50 7.20
CA ARG A 358 -18.81 -6.73 7.51
C ARG A 358 -17.91 -7.97 7.46
N ARG A 359 -17.04 -8.09 6.45
CA ARG A 359 -16.04 -9.18 6.36
C ARG A 359 -15.10 -9.18 7.56
N LEU A 360 -14.51 -8.04 7.90
CA LEU A 360 -13.59 -7.93 9.03
C LEU A 360 -14.27 -8.26 10.37
N ARG A 361 -15.51 -7.79 10.58
CA ARG A 361 -16.30 -8.14 11.78
C ARG A 361 -16.60 -9.63 11.86
N SER A 362 -16.96 -10.25 10.74
CA SER A 362 -17.15 -11.70 10.68
C SER A 362 -15.87 -12.46 11.03
N GLY A 363 -14.72 -12.02 10.50
CA GLY A 363 -13.42 -12.61 10.80
C GLY A 363 -12.99 -12.44 12.27
N LEU A 364 -13.33 -11.30 12.88
CA LEU A 364 -13.13 -11.06 14.33
C LEU A 364 -14.05 -11.93 15.19
N ALA A 365 -15.31 -12.12 14.79
CA ALA A 365 -16.27 -12.95 15.52
C ALA A 365 -15.94 -14.46 15.44
N ALA A 366 -15.27 -14.88 14.37
CA ALA A 366 -14.78 -16.25 14.20
C ALA A 366 -13.51 -16.55 15.01
N GLN A 367 -12.87 -15.55 15.63
CA GLN A 367 -11.75 -15.79 16.54
C GLN A 367 -12.27 -16.45 17.83
N PRO A 368 -11.53 -17.39 18.43
CA PRO A 368 -11.96 -18.02 19.67
C PRO A 368 -12.12 -17.00 20.80
N PRO A 369 -13.07 -17.23 21.73
CA PRO A 369 -13.30 -16.34 22.84
C PRO A 369 -12.03 -16.19 23.68
N ILE A 370 -11.64 -14.95 23.92
CA ILE A 370 -10.53 -14.60 24.80
C ILE A 370 -10.93 -15.07 26.21
N VAL A 371 -10.19 -16.03 26.77
CA VAL A 371 -10.40 -16.44 28.16
C VAL A 371 -9.92 -15.30 29.05
N PRO A 372 -10.81 -14.57 29.75
CA PRO A 372 -10.40 -13.52 30.66
C PRO A 372 -9.89 -14.20 31.93
N GLY A 373 -8.56 -14.34 32.07
CA GLY A 373 -8.00 -15.04 33.23
C GLY A 373 -6.47 -15.05 33.37
N SER A 374 -5.68 -14.59 32.40
CA SER A 374 -4.24 -14.41 32.60
C SER A 374 -3.94 -13.00 33.09
N GLU A 375 -4.41 -12.66 34.30
CA GLU A 375 -3.83 -11.54 35.05
C GLU A 375 -2.44 -11.98 35.55
N LEU A 376 -1.39 -11.61 34.82
CA LEU A 376 -0.04 -11.53 35.36
C LEU A 376 0.34 -10.06 35.51
N SER A 377 0.56 -9.70 36.77
CA SER A 377 0.88 -8.41 37.35
C SER A 377 1.70 -7.47 36.45
N THR A 378 1.05 -6.44 35.93
CA THR A 378 1.72 -5.26 35.39
C THR A 378 2.09 -4.32 36.54
N THR A 379 3.35 -4.35 36.94
CA THR A 379 4.02 -3.16 37.49
C THR A 379 5.18 -2.81 36.58
N THR A 380 4.93 -1.94 35.60
CA THR A 380 5.81 -0.80 35.28
C THR A 380 5.18 0.08 34.21
N SER A 381 5.04 1.36 34.57
CA SER A 381 4.62 2.45 33.70
C SER A 381 5.60 2.70 32.57
N GLY A 382 5.02 2.98 31.40
CA GLY A 382 5.49 3.82 30.29
C GLY A 382 6.97 4.15 30.13
N GLN A 383 7.52 3.75 28.98
CA GLN A 383 8.32 4.60 28.08
C GLN A 383 8.60 3.84 26.77
N LEU A 384 7.95 4.24 25.68
CA LEU A 384 8.34 3.87 24.32
C LEU A 384 9.29 4.95 23.80
N ALA A 385 10.59 4.83 24.11
CA ALA A 385 11.70 5.36 23.30
C ALA A 385 13.07 4.94 23.87
N SER A 386 13.80 4.10 23.13
CA SER A 386 15.17 4.34 22.65
C SER A 386 15.90 3.02 22.44
N CYS A 387 16.66 2.99 21.35
CA CYS A 387 17.55 1.92 20.94
C CYS A 387 18.81 1.97 21.80
N GLY A 388 19.31 0.82 22.25
CA GLY A 388 20.59 0.69 22.95
C GLY A 388 20.92 -0.77 23.25
N THR A 389 21.97 -1.25 22.62
CA THR A 389 22.65 -2.55 22.78
C THR A 389 22.96 -2.92 24.23
N GLU A 390 22.77 -4.19 24.61
CA GLU A 390 23.74 -4.97 25.39
C GLU A 390 23.39 -6.47 25.42
N GLU A 391 24.44 -7.29 25.28
CA GLU A 391 24.45 -8.74 25.37
C GLU A 391 24.15 -9.25 26.79
N ALA A 392 23.41 -10.36 26.93
CA ALA A 392 23.56 -11.27 28.07
C ALA A 392 23.02 -12.68 27.77
N VAL A 393 23.96 -13.62 27.63
CA VAL A 393 24.04 -14.99 28.17
C VAL A 393 22.73 -15.76 28.40
N LEU A 394 22.56 -16.82 27.60
CA LEU A 394 21.59 -17.91 27.72
C LEU A 394 21.86 -18.79 28.97
N GLN A 395 20.79 -19.10 29.71
CA GLN A 395 20.71 -20.30 30.53
C GLN A 395 19.58 -21.20 29.99
N ASP A 396 19.96 -22.46 29.79
CA ASP A 396 19.19 -23.58 29.27
C ASP A 396 17.88 -23.83 30.01
N GLY A 397 16.85 -24.18 29.24
CA GLY A 397 15.55 -24.62 29.71
C GLY A 397 14.84 -25.44 28.64
N ASP A 398 15.25 -26.70 28.51
CA ASP A 398 14.61 -27.73 27.67
C ASP A 398 13.10 -27.76 27.89
N THR A 399 12.34 -27.51 26.82
CA THR A 399 10.96 -27.97 26.69
C THR A 399 10.74 -28.43 25.26
N ASP A 400 10.80 -29.74 25.07
CA ASP A 400 10.44 -30.44 23.84
C ASP A 400 8.97 -30.16 23.48
N TYR A 401 8.75 -29.47 22.36
CA TYR A 401 7.43 -29.24 21.79
C TYR A 401 7.22 -30.11 20.54
N HIS A 402 6.32 -31.09 20.66
CA HIS A 402 5.80 -31.87 19.55
C HIS A 402 5.02 -30.98 18.54
N LEU A 403 5.67 -30.60 17.43
CA LEU A 403 5.11 -29.84 16.28
C LEU A 403 4.48 -30.74 15.18
N GLY A 404 4.36 -32.05 15.43
CA GLY A 404 4.08 -33.07 14.41
C GLY A 404 2.69 -33.10 13.76
N SER A 405 1.70 -32.30 14.20
CA SER A 405 0.32 -32.36 13.66
C SER A 405 -0.16 -31.08 12.97
N PHE A 406 0.68 -30.06 12.84
CA PHE A 406 0.32 -28.71 12.37
C PHE A 406 0.45 -28.50 10.85
N SER A 407 0.61 -29.57 10.07
CA SER A 407 1.18 -29.50 8.70
C SER A 407 0.21 -29.75 7.53
N ARG A 408 -1.03 -30.18 7.77
CA ARG A 408 -1.93 -30.60 6.69
C ARG A 408 -3.01 -29.58 6.30
N GLU A 409 -3.15 -28.47 7.02
CA GLU A 409 -4.19 -27.46 6.76
C GLU A 409 -3.67 -26.18 6.08
N LEU A 410 -2.37 -26.12 5.73
CA LEU A 410 -1.71 -24.95 5.11
C LEU A 410 -1.54 -25.08 3.59
N SER A 411 -2.45 -25.77 2.89
CA SER A 411 -2.56 -25.69 1.43
C SER A 411 -3.05 -24.29 1.06
N LEU A 412 -2.11 -23.35 0.95
CA LEU A 412 -2.35 -21.97 0.54
C LEU A 412 -2.52 -21.91 -0.98
N ASP A 413 -3.71 -22.33 -1.42
CA ASP A 413 -4.25 -21.89 -2.69
C ASP A 413 -4.59 -20.38 -2.54
N PHE A 414 -3.65 -19.51 -2.90
CA PHE A 414 -3.85 -18.06 -2.97
C PHE A 414 -4.87 -17.65 -4.06
N ASP A 415 -5.37 -18.62 -4.84
CA ASP A 415 -6.49 -18.48 -5.78
C ASP A 415 -7.86 -18.21 -5.09
N TYR A 416 -7.94 -18.27 -3.75
CA TYR A 416 -9.21 -18.17 -3.01
C TYR A 416 -9.53 -16.81 -2.34
N PHE A 417 -8.83 -15.72 -2.65
CA PHE A 417 -9.14 -14.40 -2.04
C PHE A 417 -10.35 -13.68 -2.66
N LEU A 418 -11.15 -14.42 -3.41
CA LEU A 418 -12.29 -13.99 -4.20
C LEU A 418 -13.40 -15.02 -3.94
N PRO A 419 -14.56 -14.62 -3.40
CA PRO A 419 -15.65 -15.57 -3.24
C PRO A 419 -16.11 -16.06 -4.62
N CYS A 420 -16.21 -17.38 -4.79
CA CYS A 420 -17.05 -17.98 -5.81
C CYS A 420 -18.50 -17.52 -5.67
#